data_AF-A0A3A5L3N9-F1
#
_entry.id   AF-A0A3A5L3N9-F1
#
_cell.length_a   1.000
_cell.length_b   1.000
_cell.length_c   1.000
_cell.angle_alpha   90.00
_cell.angle_beta   90.00
_cell.angle_gamma   90.00
#
_symmetry.space_group_name_H-M   'P 1'
#
loop_
_entity.id
_entity.type
_entity.pdbx_description
1 polymer ?
#
loop_
_entity_poly.entity_id
_entity_poly.type
_entity_poly.pdbx_seq_one_letter_code
_entity_poly.pdbx_strand_id
1 'polypeptide(L)' 'MSKVLISMPDKIASRMRASIPQKQRSKVIVQLIEREIEKREKALYECAAAVEQDTELNQEMKEWDVTIQDGLSDESW' A
#
# COMPACT_ATOMS: atom_id res chain seq x y z
N MET A 1 5.46 18.48 -11.64
CA MET A 1 4.48 18.64 -10.53
C MET A 1 3.11 18.25 -11.07
N SER A 2 2.50 17.19 -10.53
CA SER A 2 1.15 16.76 -10.95
C SER A 2 0.08 17.58 -10.24
N LYS A 3 -1.01 17.91 -10.92
CA LYS A 3 -2.17 18.60 -10.34
C LYS A 3 -3.36 17.67 -10.38
N VAL A 4 -4.04 17.54 -9.25
CA VAL A 4 -5.22 16.70 -9.10
C VAL A 4 -6.37 17.58 -8.63
N LEU A 5 -7.53 17.43 -9.26
CA LEU A 5 -8.78 18.02 -8.81
C LEU A 5 -9.59 16.94 -8.12
N ILE A 6 -10.09 17.24 -6.92
CA ILE A 6 -10.86 16.30 -6.11
C ILE A 6 -12.25 16.86 -5.85
N SER A 7 -13.25 16.01 -5.99
CA SER A 7 -14.62 16.30 -5.56
C SER A 7 -14.74 16.05 -4.06
N MET A 8 -15.36 16.98 -3.34
CA MET A 8 -15.66 16.81 -1.92
C MET A 8 -16.99 17.49 -1.57
N PRO A 9 -17.68 17.03 -0.52
CA PRO A 9 -18.93 17.65 -0.09
C PRO A 9 -18.74 19.14 0.25
N ASP A 10 -19.68 19.99 -0.17
CA ASP A 10 -19.61 21.45 0.00
C ASP A 10 -19.42 21.88 1.46
N LYS A 11 -20.03 21.14 2.39
CA LYS A 11 -19.88 21.37 3.83
C LYS A 11 -18.42 21.22 4.28
N ILE A 12 -17.72 20.22 3.76
CA ILE A 12 -16.30 19.98 4.07
C ILE A 12 -15.43 21.01 3.36
N ALA A 13 -15.69 21.28 2.08
CA ALA A 13 -14.96 22.29 1.31
C ALA A 13 -15.03 23.69 1.96
N SER A 14 -16.21 24.07 2.45
CA SER A 14 -16.43 25.35 3.12
C SER A 14 -15.70 25.43 4.46
N ARG A 15 -15.78 24.37 5.28
CA ARG A 15 -15.03 24.29 6.54
C ARG A 15 -13.53 24.35 6.31
N MET A 16 -13.00 23.55 5.38
CA MET A 16 -11.58 23.54 5.02
C MET A 16 -11.11 24.94 4.57
N ARG A 17 -11.89 25.63 3.74
CA ARG A 17 -11.55 26.97 3.26
C ARG A 17 -11.53 28.01 4.38
N ALA A 18 -12.46 27.90 5.34
CA ALA A 18 -12.55 28.80 6.49
C ALA A 18 -11.45 28.53 7.54
N SER A 19 -11.08 27.27 7.77
CA SER A 19 -10.13 26.89 8.81
C SER A 19 -8.68 26.86 8.35
N ILE A 20 -8.41 26.74 7.04
CA ILE A 20 -7.05 26.62 6.50
C ILE A 20 -6.68 27.84 5.63
N PRO A 21 -5.56 28.53 5.93
CA PRO A 21 -5.10 29.70 5.17
C PRO A 21 -4.94 29.45 3.67
N GLN A 22 -5.21 30.48 2.86
CA GLN A 22 -5.31 30.46 1.38
C GLN A 22 -3.98 30.20 0.61
N LYS A 23 -2.98 29.57 1.23
CA LYS A 23 -1.75 29.07 0.57
C LYS A 23 -1.23 27.78 1.21
N GLN A 24 -1.85 27.32 2.30
CA GLN A 24 -1.44 26.13 3.03
C GLN A 24 -2.34 24.93 2.77
N ARG A 25 -3.48 25.11 2.09
CA ARG A 25 -4.46 24.05 1.81
C ARG A 25 -3.84 22.85 1.10
N SER A 26 -3.13 23.08 0.01
CA SER A 26 -2.45 21.99 -0.71
C SER A 26 -1.39 21.31 0.15
N LYS A 27 -0.66 22.07 0.98
CA LYS A 27 0.32 21.49 1.91
C LYS A 27 -0.33 20.58 2.94
N VAL A 28 -1.47 21.00 3.53
CA VAL A 28 -2.22 20.18 4.48
C VAL A 28 -2.74 18.91 3.82
N ILE A 29 -3.31 19.00 2.61
CA ILE A 29 -3.79 17.82 1.88
C ILE A 29 -2.62 16.87 1.57
N VAL A 30 -1.48 17.39 1.11
CA VAL A 30 -0.28 16.57 0.84
C VAL A 30 0.16 15.83 2.10
N GLN A 31 0.27 16.51 3.25
CA GLN A 31 0.65 15.89 4.52
C GLN A 31 -0.34 14.81 4.99
N LEU A 32 -1.64 15.00 4.74
CA LEU A 32 -2.65 14.00 5.04
C LEU A 32 -2.52 12.77 4.14
N ILE A 33 -2.25 12.98 2.84
CA ILE A 33 -2.04 11.90 1.88
C ILE A 33 -0.77 11.12 2.21
N GLU A 34 0.35 11.80 2.49
CA GLU A 34 1.61 11.17 2.87
C GLU A 34 1.45 10.25 4.08
N ARG A 35 0.77 10.73 5.14
CA ARG A 35 0.50 9.93 6.34
C ARG A 35 -0.39 8.72 6.07
N GLU A 36 -1.39 8.86 5.19
CA GLU A 36 -2.26 7.74 4.83
C GLU A 36 -1.52 6.71 3.97
N ILE A 37 -0.63 7.15 3.07
CA ILE A 37 0.24 6.25 2.30
C ILE A 37 1.15 5.47 3.25
N GLU A 38 1.89 6.16 4.12
CA GLU A 38 2.81 5.54 5.07
C GLU A 38 2.08 4.51 5.96
N LYS A 39 0.88 4.85 6.43
CA LYS A 39 0.05 3.92 7.21
C LYS A 39 -0.30 2.66 6.42
N ARG A 40 -0.69 2.78 5.15
CA ARG A 40 -1.05 1.63 4.31
C ARG A 40 0.17 0.78 3.97
N GLU A 41 1.28 1.41 3.64
CA GLU A 41 2.54 0.72 3.36
C GLU A 41 3.02 -0.05 4.60
N LYS A 42 2.94 0.58 5.78
CA LYS A 42 3.26 -0.08 7.04
C LYS A 42 2.36 -1.29 7.30
N ALA A 43 1.05 -1.18 7.08
CA ALA A 43 0.14 -2.31 7.24
C ALA A 43 0.48 -3.47 6.28
N LEU A 44 0.81 -3.17 5.02
CA LEU A 44 1.25 -4.18 4.06
C LEU A 44 2.57 -4.84 4.47
N TYR A 45 3.53 -4.04 4.93
CA TYR A 45 4.81 -4.52 5.44
C TYR A 45 4.62 -5.45 6.65
N GLU A 46 3.78 -5.06 7.61
CA GLU A 46 3.49 -5.87 8.79
C GLU A 46 2.82 -7.20 8.41
N CYS A 47 1.89 -7.19 7.46
CA CYS A 47 1.29 -8.42 6.93
C CYS A 47 2.35 -9.33 6.30
N ALA A 48 3.22 -8.79 5.44
CA ALA A 48 4.29 -9.57 4.82
C ALA A 48 5.26 -10.12 5.87
N ALA A 49 5.67 -9.30 6.84
CA ALA A 49 6.56 -9.72 7.91
C ALA A 49 5.94 -10.81 8.79
N ALA A 50 4.62 -10.78 9.03
CA ALA A 50 3.93 -11.81 9.77
C ALA A 50 3.92 -13.15 9.01
N VAL A 51 3.69 -13.12 7.69
CA VAL A 51 3.76 -14.31 6.82
C VAL A 51 5.17 -14.90 6.84
N GLU A 52 6.21 -14.07 6.67
CA GLU A 52 7.61 -14.52 6.70
C GLU A 52 8.03 -15.09 8.07
N GLN A 53 7.40 -14.65 9.15
CA GLN A 53 7.66 -15.17 10.50
C GLN A 53 6.84 -16.43 10.82
N ASP A 54 5.85 -16.75 10.01
CA ASP A 54 5.02 -17.95 10.18
C ASP A 54 5.83 -19.19 9.76
N THR A 55 6.42 -19.84 10.75
CA THR A 55 7.27 -21.01 10.53
C THR A 55 6.50 -22.23 10.05
N GLU A 56 5.21 -22.36 10.40
CA GLU A 56 4.37 -23.49 9.99
C GLU A 56 4.04 -23.35 8.50
N LEU A 57 3.56 -22.17 8.10
CA LEU A 57 3.31 -21.83 6.70
C LEU A 57 4.59 -21.93 5.85
N ASN A 58 5.71 -21.41 6.34
CA ASN A 58 6.98 -21.48 5.61
C ASN A 58 7.49 -22.92 5.44
N GLN A 59 7.24 -23.78 6.43
CA GLN A 59 7.61 -25.19 6.33
C GLN A 59 6.73 -25.90 5.30
N GLU A 60 5.42 -25.64 5.31
CA GLU A 60 4.52 -26.12 4.26
C GLU A 60 4.98 -25.65 2.87
N MET A 61 5.29 -24.36 2.70
CA MET A 61 5.77 -23.82 1.42
C MET A 61 7.05 -24.50 0.92
N LYS A 62 7.98 -24.83 1.82
CA LYS A 62 9.18 -25.61 1.46
C LYS A 62 8.86 -27.05 1.05
N GLU A 63 7.83 -27.66 1.63
CA GLU A 63 7.40 -29.00 1.24
C GLU A 63 6.84 -29.00 -0.19
N TRP A 64 6.24 -27.89 -0.62
CA TRP A 64 5.80 -27.70 -2.00
C TRP A 64 6.95 -27.52 -3.01
N ASP A 65 8.17 -27.17 -2.58
CA ASP A 65 9.32 -26.95 -3.49
C ASP A 65 9.63 -28.19 -4.36
N VAL A 66 9.28 -29.40 -3.91
CA VAL A 66 9.46 -30.63 -4.69
C VAL A 66 8.65 -30.64 -6.00
N THR A 67 7.58 -29.84 -6.07
CA THR A 67 6.69 -29.73 -7.23
C THR A 67 7.11 -28.65 -8.23
N ILE A 68 8.19 -27.90 -7.97
CA ILE A 68 8.62 -26.78 -8.82
C ILE A 68 8.92 -27.21 -10.27
N GLN A 69 9.33 -28.46 -10.49
CA GLN A 69 9.63 -29.00 -11.82
C GLN A 69 8.49 -29.82 -12.43
N ASP A 70 7.34 -29.92 -11.75
CA ASP A 70 6.22 -30.69 -12.27
C ASP A 70 5.70 -30.07 -13.58
N GLY A 71 5.69 -30.87 -14.64
CA GLY A 71 5.25 -30.43 -15.98
C GLY A 71 6.29 -29.64 -16.78
N LEU A 72 7.51 -29.43 -16.25
CA LEU A 72 8.64 -28.94 -17.03
C LEU A 72 9.41 -30.15 -17.59
N SER A 73 9.32 -30.37 -18.90
CA SER A 73 10.15 -31.35 -19.60
C SER A 73 11.55 -30.78 -19.78
N ASP A 74 12.58 -31.46 -19.26
CA ASP A 74 14.00 -31.16 -19.45
C ASP A 74 14.47 -31.51 -20.88
N GLU A 75 13.68 -31.15 -21.90
CA GLU A 75 14.07 -31.26 -23.30
C GLU A 75 15.01 -30.10 -23.62
N SER A 76 16.28 -30.29 -23.27
CA SER A 76 17.38 -29.61 -23.94
C SER A 76 17.38 -30.02 -25.42
N TRP A 77 16.86 -29.16 -26.27
CA TRP A 77 17.03 -29.25 -27.73
C TRP A 77 18.50 -29.12 -28.12
#